data_AF-A0A5K1FYG4-F1
#
_entry.id   AF-A0A5K1FYG4-F1
#
_cell.length_a   1.000
_cell.length_b   1.000
_cell.length_c   1.000
_cell.angle_alpha   90.00
_cell.angle_beta   90.00
_cell.angle_gamma   90.00
#
_symmetry.space_group_name_H-M   'P 1'
#
loop_
_entity.id
_entity.type
_entity.pdbx_description
1 polymer ?
#
loop_
_entity_poly.entity_id
_entity_poly.type
_entity_poly.pdbx_seq_one_letter_code
_entity_poly.pdbx_strand_id
1 'polypeptide(L)' 'VTEANYTRLCSTKTIMTINGLFPGPTLFARRGDVVTVNVHNLAKYNITIH' A
#
# COMPACT_ATOMS: atom_id res chain seq x y z
N VAL A 1 5.39 1.22 2.97
CA VAL A 1 4.15 0.66 3.55
C VAL A 1 3.99 1.20 4.95
N THR A 2 2.82 1.74 5.27
CA THR A 2 2.55 2.48 6.51
C THR A 2 1.13 2.18 7.01
N GLU A 3 0.92 2.34 8.31
CA GLU A 3 -0.42 2.29 8.92
C GLU A 3 -1.11 3.66 8.78
N ALA A 4 -2.40 3.68 8.39
CA ALA A 4 -3.20 4.90 8.31
C ALA A 4 -4.66 4.64 8.73
N ASN A 5 -5.32 5.64 9.31
CA ASN A 5 -6.73 5.55 9.70
C ASN A 5 -7.65 5.70 8.49
N TYR A 6 -8.60 4.79 8.34
CA TYR A 6 -9.58 4.81 7.27
C TYR A 6 -10.98 4.59 7.83
N THR A 7 -11.93 5.44 7.40
CA THR A 7 -13.32 5.41 7.85
C THR A 7 -14.22 4.91 6.72
N ARG A 8 -15.02 3.88 7.00
CA ARG A 8 -16.03 3.37 6.06
C ARG A 8 -17.21 2.82 6.84
N LEU A 9 -18.43 3.06 6.36
CA LEU A 9 -19.67 2.62 7.03
C LEU A 9 -19.73 3.06 8.51
N CYS A 10 -19.34 4.30 8.80
CA CYS A 10 -19.27 4.86 10.16
C CYS A 10 -18.32 4.14 11.14
N SER A 11 -17.40 3.30 10.65
CA SER A 11 -16.37 2.64 11.45
C SER A 11 -14.98 3.07 11.00
N THR A 12 -14.14 3.50 11.95
CA THR A 12 -12.75 3.86 11.73
C THR A 12 -11.84 2.71 12.13
N LYS A 13 -10.95 2.31 11.23
CA LYS A 13 -9.91 1.30 11.50
C LYS A 13 -8.56 1.81 11.02
N THR A 14 -7.51 1.50 11.76
CA THR A 14 -6.14 1.62 11.27
C THR A 14 -5.87 0.45 10.34
N ILE A 15 -5.54 0.75 9.08
CA ILE A 15 -5.29 -0.24 8.04
C ILE A 15 -3.90 -0.06 7.43
N MET A 16 -3.40 -1.11 6.80
CA MET A 16 -2.16 -1.08 6.04
C MET A 16 -2.38 -0.37 4.70
N THR A 17 -1.47 0.55 4.37
CA THR A 17 -1.55 1.38 3.16
C THR A 17 -0.20 1.46 2.45
N ILE A 18 -0.23 1.71 1.15
CA ILE A 18 0.98 1.95 0.36
C ILE A 18 1.14 3.47 0.24
N ASN A 19 2.21 4.01 0.82
CA ASN A 19 2.49 5.44 0.86
C ASN A 19 1.33 6.28 1.45
N GLY A 20 0.63 5.76 2.46
CA GLY A 20 -0.53 6.41 3.08
C GLY A 20 -1.81 6.36 2.24
N LEU A 21 -1.81 5.72 1.07
CA LEU A 21 -2.95 5.67 0.16
C LEU A 21 -3.71 4.35 0.25
N PHE A 22 -5.04 4.46 0.24
CA PHE A 22 -5.97 3.35 0.14
C PHE A 22 -7.13 3.69 -0.81
N PRO A 23 -7.32 2.97 -1.95
CA PRO A 23 -6.42 1.95 -2.49
C PRO A 23 -5.00 2.48 -2.73
N GLY A 24 -4.01 1.57 -2.80
CA GLY A 24 -2.63 1.94 -3.11
C GLY A 24 -2.49 2.55 -4.52
N PRO A 25 -1.33 3.14 -4.85
CA PRO A 25 -1.11 3.77 -6.14
C PRO A 25 -1.14 2.74 -7.27
N THR A 26 -1.68 3.15 -8.42
CA THR A 26 -1.65 2.36 -9.65
C THR A 26 -0.26 2.42 -10.29
N LEU A 27 0.32 1.25 -10.59
CA LEU A 27 1.51 1.16 -11.43
C LEU A 27 1.09 1.14 -12.90
N PHE A 28 1.71 2.00 -13.71
CA PHE A 28 1.53 2.00 -15.16
C PHE A 28 2.81 1.49 -15.82
N ALA A 29 2.67 0.47 -16.66
CA ALA A 29 3.76 -0.14 -17.40
C ALA A 29 3.26 -0.57 -18.79
N ARG A 30 4.18 -0.73 -19.73
CA ARG A 30 3.92 -1.22 -21.08
C ARG A 30 4.47 -2.64 -21.24
N ARG A 31 4.03 -3.32 -22.31
CA ARG A 31 4.52 -4.66 -22.64
C ARG A 31 6.04 -4.59 -22.88
N GLY A 32 6.78 -5.38 -22.11
CA GLY A 32 8.24 -5.46 -22.18
C GLY A 32 8.96 -4.65 -21.10
N ASP A 33 8.24 -3.82 -20.33
CA ASP A 33 8.84 -3.09 -19.22
C ASP A 33 9.19 -4.01 -18.05
N VAL A 34 10.33 -3.74 -17.40
CA VAL A 34 10.69 -4.31 -16.10
C VAL A 34 10.58 -3.19 -15.07
N VAL A 35 9.67 -3.35 -14.11
CA VAL A 35 9.43 -2.35 -13.07
C VAL A 35 10.10 -2.80 -11.77
N THR A 36 11.03 -1.98 -11.27
CA THR A 36 11.63 -2.19 -9.95
C THR A 36 10.82 -1.40 -8.91
N VAL A 37 10.31 -2.10 -7.89
CA VAL A 37 9.59 -1.48 -6.76
C VAL A 37 10.39 -1.67 -5.48
N ASN A 38 10.90 -0.58 -4.92
CA ASN A 38 11.58 -0.60 -3.63
C ASN A 38 10.56 -0.50 -2.50
N VAL A 39 10.39 -1.60 -1.77
CA VAL A 39 9.41 -1.69 -0.70
C VAL A 39 10.08 -1.43 0.65
N HIS A 40 9.66 -0.36 1.32
CA HIS A 40 10.04 -0.08 2.70
C HIS A 40 8.87 -0.40 3.63
N ASN A 41 9.00 -1.43 4.46
CA ASN A 41 7.99 -1.73 5.47
C ASN A 41 8.22 -0.86 6.73
N LEU A 42 7.36 0.14 6.94
CA LEU A 42 7.37 0.99 8.13
C LEU A 42 6.24 0.63 9.11
N ALA A 43 5.52 -0.45 8.84
CA ALA A 43 4.46 -0.94 9.72
C ALA A 43 5.00 -1.93 10.76
N LYS A 44 4.14 -2.29 11.72
CA LYS A 44 4.54 -3.15 12.84
C LYS A 44 4.69 -4.63 12.49
N TYR A 45 4.06 -5.07 11.40
CA TYR A 45 3.96 -6.47 11.04
C TYR A 45 4.73 -6.79 9.76
N ASN A 46 5.18 -8.05 9.63
CA ASN A 46 5.82 -8.55 8.42
C ASN A 46 4.82 -8.60 7.26
N ILE A 47 5.28 -8.26 6.05
CA ILE A 47 4.43 -8.18 4.86
C ILE A 47 5.14 -8.74 3.63
N THR A 48 4.33 -9.12 2.65
CA THR A 48 4.71 -9.42 1.27
C THR A 48 3.76 -8.72 0.31
N ILE A 49 4.21 -8.37 -0.90
CA ILE A 49 3.38 -7.78 -1.97
C ILE A 49 3.43 -8.75 -3.15
N HIS A 50 2.26 -9.08 -3.71
CA HIS A 50 2.11 -9.94 -4.89
C HIS A 50 1.34 -9.19 -5.98
#